data_AF-A0A3Q7IHE5-F1
#
_entry.id   AF-A0A3Q7IHE5-F1
#
_cell.length_a   1.000
_cell.length_b   1.000
_cell.length_c   1.000
_cell.angle_alpha   90.00
_cell.angle_beta   90.00
_cell.angle_gamma   90.00
#
_symmetry.space_group_name_H-M   'P 1'
#
loop_
_entity.id
_entity.type
_entity.pdbx_description
1 polymer ?
#
loop_
_entity_poly.entity_id
_entity_poly.type
_entity_poly.pdbx_seq_one_letter_code
_entity_poly.pdbx_strand_id
1 'polypeptide(L)'
;MNTAAPVQGPRKIRKTITQFEQLTRLLVLSFAFALAHVFPHCMEEMVQLVDQGNTHRFELLDVTEEKNPTNDAGANVVKMQPCKDYAIVCADLFENRGLIYGDKIELHCDTNSHDFKFKLIN
;
A
#
# COMPACT_ATOMS: atom_id res chain seq x y z
N MET A 1 21.25 -29.78 13.12
CA MET A 1 21.18 -29.10 11.81
C MET A 1 20.34 -27.84 12.01
N ASN A 2 20.97 -26.67 12.00
CA ASN A 2 20.26 -25.39 12.12
C ASN A 2 19.66 -25.05 10.76
N THR A 3 18.40 -25.38 10.56
CA THR A 3 17.61 -24.86 9.45
C THR A 3 17.23 -23.43 9.84
N ALA A 4 18.06 -22.46 9.47
CA ALA A 4 17.62 -21.08 9.43
C ALA A 4 16.42 -21.03 8.48
N ALA A 5 15.23 -20.73 9.02
CA ALA A 5 14.07 -20.43 8.21
C ALA A 5 14.44 -19.33 7.20
N PRO A 6 13.97 -19.39 5.94
CA PRO A 6 14.21 -18.29 5.02
C PRO A 6 13.60 -17.04 5.66
N VAL A 7 14.47 -16.06 5.95
CA VAL A 7 14.07 -14.75 6.44
C VAL A 7 13.08 -14.21 5.43
N GLN A 8 11.79 -14.23 5.78
CA GLN A 8 10.75 -13.61 4.98
C GLN A 8 10.96 -12.10 5.08
N GLY A 9 11.84 -11.57 4.22
CA GLY A 9 12.03 -10.13 4.10
C GLY A 9 10.70 -9.46 3.72
N PRO A 10 10.53 -8.16 4.03
CA PRO A 10 9.30 -7.42 3.73
C PRO A 10 9.01 -7.55 2.22
N ARG A 11 7.90 -8.23 1.90
CA ARG A 11 7.55 -8.59 0.52
C ARG A 11 7.04 -7.36 -0.21
N LYS A 12 7.99 -6.66 -0.85
CA LYS A 12 7.80 -5.46 -1.66
C LYS A 12 7.10 -5.79 -2.98
N ILE A 13 6.12 -4.99 -3.37
CA ILE A 13 5.60 -4.94 -4.74
C ILE A 13 6.28 -3.81 -5.47
N ARG A 14 6.74 -4.08 -6.69
CA ARG A 14 7.09 -3.04 -7.65
C ARG A 14 6.02 -2.97 -8.72
N LYS A 15 5.51 -1.79 -9.00
CA LYS A 15 4.54 -1.56 -10.05
C LYS A 15 4.78 -0.23 -10.75
N THR A 16 4.13 -0.08 -11.89
CA THR A 16 4.08 1.20 -12.61
C THR A 16 2.74 1.87 -12.35
N ILE A 17 2.74 3.17 -12.08
CA ILE A 17 1.54 3.98 -11.95
C ILE A 17 0.77 3.95 -13.27
N THR A 18 -0.48 3.53 -13.20
CA THR A 18 -1.40 3.53 -14.35
C THR A 18 -2.06 4.90 -14.52
N GLN A 19 -2.62 5.16 -15.72
CA GLN A 19 -3.39 6.39 -15.96
C GLN A 19 -4.58 6.49 -15.01
N PHE A 20 -5.25 5.36 -14.74
CA PHE A 20 -6.35 5.30 -13.79
C PHE A 20 -5.93 5.77 -12.39
N GLU A 21 -4.81 5.25 -11.89
CA GLU A 21 -4.27 5.61 -10.58
C GLU A 21 -3.85 7.07 -10.50
N GLN A 22 -3.21 7.60 -11.54
CA GLN A 22 -2.88 9.03 -11.63
C GLN A 22 -4.14 9.90 -11.58
N LEU A 23 -5.18 9.56 -12.34
CA LEU A 23 -6.41 10.36 -12.42
C LEU A 23 -7.21 10.30 -11.12
N THR A 24 -7.29 9.13 -10.51
CA THR A 24 -8.10 8.90 -9.31
C THR A 24 -7.35 9.17 -8.01
N ARG A 25 -6.02 9.33 -8.09
CA ARG A 25 -5.13 9.48 -6.92
C ARG A 25 -5.22 8.29 -5.96
N LEU A 26 -5.39 7.11 -6.54
CA LEU A 26 -5.49 5.83 -5.84
C LEU A 26 -4.30 4.95 -6.20
N LEU A 27 -3.81 4.16 -5.25
CA LEU A 27 -2.90 3.05 -5.54
C LEU A 27 -3.66 1.74 -5.46
N VAL A 28 -3.86 1.08 -6.59
CA VAL A 28 -4.58 -0.19 -6.68
C VAL A 28 -3.70 -1.33 -6.20
N LEU A 29 -4.22 -2.06 -5.23
CA LEU A 29 -3.73 -3.30 -4.67
C LEU A 29 -4.58 -4.45 -5.22
N SER A 30 -3.98 -5.35 -5.97
CA SER A 30 -4.74 -6.51 -6.46
C SER A 30 -5.26 -7.36 -5.30
N PHE A 31 -6.41 -7.99 -5.46
CA PHE A 31 -6.96 -8.90 -4.45
C PHE A 31 -5.94 -9.96 -4.01
N ALA A 32 -5.20 -10.53 -4.96
CA ALA A 32 -4.16 -11.53 -4.68
C ALA A 32 -3.04 -10.96 -3.79
N PHE A 33 -2.65 -9.70 -4.01
CA PHE A 33 -1.68 -9.04 -3.14
C PHE A 33 -2.27 -8.75 -1.76
N ALA A 34 -3.46 -8.17 -1.71
CA ALA A 34 -4.14 -7.89 -0.45
C ALA A 34 -4.26 -9.17 0.38
N LEU A 35 -4.69 -10.28 -0.23
CA LEU A 35 -4.80 -11.58 0.42
C LEU A 35 -3.47 -12.13 0.94
N ALA A 36 -2.38 -11.99 0.18
CA ALA A 36 -1.10 -12.59 0.53
C ALA A 36 -0.24 -11.72 1.46
N HIS A 37 -0.51 -10.41 1.56
CA HIS A 37 0.41 -9.45 2.19
C HIS A 37 -0.27 -8.45 3.12
N VAL A 38 -1.55 -8.15 2.90
CA VAL A 38 -2.31 -7.20 3.73
C VAL A 38 -3.13 -7.99 4.74
N PHE A 39 -3.97 -8.92 4.31
CA PHE A 39 -4.87 -9.68 5.18
C PHE A 39 -4.20 -10.54 6.26
N PRO A 40 -3.04 -11.17 6.01
CA PRO A 40 -2.40 -11.98 7.05
C PRO A 40 -1.81 -11.15 8.19
N HIS A 41 -1.68 -9.84 8.00
CA HIS A 41 -0.88 -8.97 8.87
C HIS A 41 -1.66 -7.76 9.36
N CYS A 42 -2.60 -7.23 8.57
CA CYS A 42 -3.55 -6.24 9.05
C CYS A 42 -4.60 -6.92 9.93
N MET A 43 -4.94 -6.28 11.05
CA MET A 43 -5.96 -6.77 11.99
C MET A 43 -7.19 -7.21 11.20
N GLU A 44 -7.70 -8.41 11.49
CA GLU A 44 -8.91 -9.00 10.89
C GLU A 44 -10.06 -7.98 10.78
N GLU A 45 -10.13 -7.05 11.73
CA GLU A 45 -11.01 -5.88 11.78
C GLU A 45 -10.91 -4.96 10.55
N MET A 46 -9.72 -4.66 10.02
CA MET A 46 -9.56 -3.87 8.78
C MET A 46 -10.28 -4.56 7.62
N VAL A 47 -10.04 -5.86 7.45
CA VAL A 47 -10.61 -6.62 6.32
C VAL A 47 -12.12 -6.68 6.46
N GLN A 48 -12.61 -6.94 7.67
CA GLN A 48 -14.04 -6.95 7.98
C GLN A 48 -14.69 -5.57 7.77
N LEU A 49 -14.06 -4.48 8.21
CA LEU A 49 -14.56 -3.12 8.02
C LEU A 49 -14.64 -2.78 6.53
N VAL A 50 -13.57 -3.03 5.79
CA VAL A 50 -13.51 -2.75 4.36
C VAL A 50 -14.47 -3.64 3.56
N ASP A 51 -14.66 -4.91 3.97
CA ASP A 51 -15.65 -5.80 3.37
C ASP A 51 -17.11 -5.38 3.62
N GLN A 52 -17.37 -4.72 4.76
CA GLN A 52 -18.66 -4.09 5.07
C GLN A 52 -18.86 -2.75 4.36
N GLY A 53 -17.89 -2.30 3.55
CA GLY A 53 -17.93 -1.04 2.83
C GLY A 53 -17.49 0.17 3.66
N ASN A 54 -16.95 -0.05 4.86
CA ASN A 54 -16.39 1.01 5.68
C ASN A 54 -14.97 1.35 5.23
N THR A 55 -14.57 2.61 5.40
CA THR A 55 -13.19 3.05 5.19
C THR A 55 -12.41 2.87 6.49
N HIS A 56 -11.18 2.35 6.40
CA HIS A 56 -10.25 2.34 7.52
C HIS A 56 -9.04 3.20 7.20
N ARG A 57 -8.57 3.95 8.20
CA ARG A 57 -7.45 4.87 8.08
C ARG A 57 -6.15 4.18 8.46
N PHE A 58 -5.12 4.36 7.65
CA PHE A 58 -3.80 3.77 7.87
C PHE A 58 -2.73 4.83 7.69
N GLU A 59 -1.57 4.61 8.30
CA GLU A 59 -0.40 5.41 7.99
C GLU A 59 0.23 4.90 6.69
N LEU A 60 0.51 5.81 5.78
CA LEU A 60 1.29 5.56 4.58
C LEU A 60 2.59 6.33 4.68
N LEU A 61 3.66 5.64 5.04
CA LEU A 61 4.97 6.24 5.21
C LEU A 61 5.71 6.27 3.87
N ASP A 62 5.92 7.47 3.34
CA ASP A 62 6.79 7.69 2.20
C ASP A 62 8.27 7.65 2.62
N VAL A 63 8.94 6.58 2.19
CA VAL A 63 10.35 6.28 2.47
C VAL A 63 11.23 6.47 1.22
N THR A 64 10.78 7.25 0.24
CA THR A 64 11.58 7.60 -0.93
C THR A 64 12.90 8.28 -0.53
N GLU A 65 12.81 9.26 0.38
CA GLU A 65 13.96 9.85 1.04
C GLU A 65 14.27 9.07 2.34
N GLU A 66 15.11 8.04 2.26
CA GLU A 66 15.34 7.10 3.37
C GLU A 66 15.76 7.79 4.69
N LYS A 67 16.40 8.96 4.61
CA LYS A 67 16.85 9.75 5.76
C LYS A 67 15.79 10.69 6.33
N ASN A 68 14.69 10.94 5.61
CA ASN A 68 13.63 11.84 6.01
C ASN A 68 12.26 11.29 5.58
N PRO A 69 11.82 10.17 6.17
CA PRO A 69 10.54 9.57 5.83
C PRO A 69 9.40 10.53 6.22
N THR A 70 8.41 10.65 5.33
CA THR A 70 7.26 11.54 5.54
C THR A 70 6.01 10.70 5.67
N ASN A 71 5.18 10.97 6.68
CA ASN A 71 3.93 10.24 6.86
C ASN A 71 2.79 10.95 6.11
N ASP A 72 2.11 10.22 5.25
CA ASP A 72 0.83 10.64 4.69
C ASP A 72 -0.29 10.17 5.62
N ALA A 73 -0.65 11.05 6.55
CA ALA A 73 -1.69 10.80 7.55
C ALA A 73 -3.10 10.70 6.92
N GLY A 74 -3.28 10.98 5.63
CA GLY A 74 -4.57 10.96 4.94
C GLY A 74 -4.94 9.61 4.32
N ALA A 75 -4.05 8.61 4.39
CA ALA A 75 -4.24 7.37 3.65
C ALA A 75 -5.35 6.48 4.21
N ASN A 76 -6.18 5.94 3.31
CA ASN A 76 -7.25 4.98 3.67
C ASN A 76 -7.27 3.82 2.68
N VAL A 77 -7.63 2.62 3.14
CA VAL A 77 -7.86 1.49 2.24
C VAL A 77 -9.35 1.31 1.98
N VAL A 78 -9.68 1.12 0.71
CA VAL A 78 -11.04 0.88 0.24
C VAL A 78 -11.10 -0.35 -0.64
N LYS A 79 -12.24 -1.04 -0.64
CA LYS A 79 -12.52 -2.13 -1.58
C LYS A 79 -13.17 -1.56 -2.83
N MET A 80 -12.60 -1.90 -3.97
CA MET A 80 -13.11 -1.53 -5.28
C MET A 80 -14.24 -2.48 -5.69
N GLN A 81 -15.37 -1.92 -6.09
CA GLN A 81 -16.47 -2.65 -6.69
C GLN A 81 -16.51 -2.36 -8.21
N PRO A 82 -16.73 -3.36 -9.07
CA PRO A 82 -17.08 -4.76 -8.78
C PRO A 82 -15.89 -5.74 -8.73
N CYS A 83 -14.65 -5.30 -9.04
CA CYS A 83 -13.51 -6.20 -9.21
C CYS A 83 -12.98 -6.83 -7.92
N LYS A 84 -13.42 -6.36 -6.74
CA LYS A 84 -12.98 -6.80 -5.40
C LYS A 84 -11.49 -6.57 -5.10
N ASP A 85 -10.79 -5.83 -5.96
CA ASP A 85 -9.47 -5.30 -5.65
C ASP A 85 -9.58 -4.27 -4.51
N TYR A 86 -8.43 -3.89 -3.97
CA TYR A 86 -8.33 -2.87 -2.95
C TYR A 86 -7.60 -1.66 -3.53
N ALA A 87 -7.82 -0.49 -2.93
CA ALA A 87 -7.06 0.70 -3.27
C ALA A 87 -6.68 1.45 -2.01
N ILE A 88 -5.47 2.00 -2.00
CA ILE A 88 -5.06 3.02 -1.04
C ILE A 88 -5.43 4.38 -1.64
N VAL A 89 -6.31 5.11 -0.97
CA VAL A 89 -6.61 6.50 -1.25
C VAL A 89 -5.51 7.34 -0.63
N CYS A 90 -4.69 8.03 -1.42
CA CYS A 90 -3.53 8.79 -0.95
C CYS A 90 -3.27 10.02 -1.82
N ALA A 91 -4.24 10.94 -1.86
CA ALA A 91 -4.17 12.13 -2.72
C ALA A 91 -2.95 13.02 -2.42
N ASP A 92 -2.65 13.21 -1.14
CA ASP A 92 -1.55 14.04 -0.68
C ASP A 92 -0.20 13.46 -1.15
N LEU A 93 0.00 12.14 -1.10
CA LEU A 93 1.18 11.50 -1.66
C LEU A 93 1.36 11.81 -3.16
N PHE A 94 0.30 11.72 -3.97
CA PHE A 94 0.37 12.01 -5.39
C PHE A 94 0.72 13.48 -5.67
N GLU A 95 0.19 14.41 -4.88
CA GLU A 95 0.48 15.84 -5.00
C GLU A 95 1.91 16.15 -4.57
N ASN A 96 2.32 15.68 -3.38
CA ASN A 96 3.63 15.94 -2.80
C ASN A 96 4.78 15.36 -3.62
N ARG A 97 4.60 14.17 -4.21
CA ARG A 97 5.62 13.52 -5.06
C ARG A 97 5.46 13.82 -6.54
N GLY A 98 4.38 14.48 -6.95
CA GLY A 98 4.10 14.74 -8.37
C GLY A 98 3.98 13.45 -9.18
N LEU A 99 3.37 12.40 -8.62
CA LEU A 99 3.31 11.08 -9.26
C LEU A 99 2.50 11.13 -10.56
N ILE A 100 3.07 10.56 -11.62
CA ILE A 100 2.50 10.52 -12.97
C ILE A 100 2.48 9.11 -13.56
N TYR A 101 1.71 8.94 -14.63
CA TYR A 101 1.69 7.72 -15.43
C TYR A 101 3.10 7.34 -15.89
N GLY A 102 3.45 6.08 -15.68
CA GLY A 102 4.77 5.55 -16.04
C GLY A 102 5.78 5.54 -14.88
N ASP A 103 5.51 6.24 -13.78
CA ASP A 103 6.37 6.20 -12.60
C ASP A 103 6.40 4.80 -12.00
N LYS A 104 7.59 4.35 -11.60
CA LYS A 104 7.77 3.06 -10.94
C LYS A 104 7.78 3.28 -9.44
N ILE A 105 6.98 2.51 -8.72
CA ILE A 105 6.86 2.61 -7.28
C ILE A 105 7.09 1.25 -6.63
N GLU A 106 7.48 1.29 -5.37
CA GLU A 106 7.54 0.16 -4.47
C GLU A 106 6.55 0.36 -3.31
N LEU A 107 5.73 -0.65 -3.02
CA LEU A 107 4.85 -0.70 -1.85
C LEU A 107 5.25 -1.88 -0.97
N HIS A 108 5.27 -1.67 0.34
CA HIS A 108 5.43 -2.76 1.29
C HIS A 108 4.57 -2.53 2.53
N CYS A 109 3.99 -3.62 3.05
CA CYS A 109 3.35 -3.63 4.36
C CYS A 109 4.42 -4.01 5.39
N ASP A 110 4.62 -3.17 6.40
CA ASP A 110 5.47 -3.51 7.54
C ASP A 110 4.65 -4.34 8.53
N THR A 111 5.08 -5.58 8.78
CA THR A 111 4.36 -6.51 9.64
C THR A 111 4.41 -6.13 11.12
N ASN A 112 5.37 -5.29 11.54
CA ASN A 112 5.51 -4.92 12.95
C ASN A 112 4.67 -3.70 13.29
N SER A 113 4.64 -2.71 12.39
CA SER A 113 3.92 -1.45 12.61
C SER A 113 2.52 -1.42 11.97
N HIS A 114 2.21 -2.39 11.11
CA HIS A 114 0.95 -2.47 10.35
C HIS A 114 0.76 -1.29 9.38
N ASP A 115 1.85 -0.59 9.05
CA ASP A 115 1.82 0.55 8.13
C ASP A 115 2.16 0.12 6.71
N PHE A 116 1.61 0.86 5.75
CA PHE A 116 2.11 0.80 4.39
C PHE A 116 3.28 1.75 4.24
N LYS A 117 4.27 1.32 3.48
CA LYS A 117 5.41 2.14 3.13
C LYS A 117 5.51 2.24 1.62
N PHE A 118 5.69 3.46 1.16
CA PHE A 118 5.79 3.83 -0.23
C PHE A 118 7.21 4.25 -0.56
N LYS A 119 7.70 3.88 -1.75
CA LYS A 119 8.96 4.39 -2.30
C LYS A 119 8.82 4.62 -3.80
N LEU A 120 9.10 5.83 -4.26
CA LEU A 120 9.30 6.10 -5.69
C LEU A 120 10.65 5.52 -6.13
N ILE A 121 10.65 4.77 -7.23
CA ILE A 121 11.83 4.15 -7.83
C ILE A 121 12.27 5.06 -8.98
N ASN A 122 13.24 5.93 -8.69
CA ASN A 122 13.93 6.75 -9.70
C ASN A 122 14.99 5.93 -10.45
#